data_AF-A0A349ECY5-F1
#
_entry.id   AF-A0A349ECY5-F1
#
_cell.length_a   1.000
_cell.length_b   1.000
_cell.length_c   1.000
_cell.angle_alpha   90.00
_cell.angle_beta   90.00
_cell.angle_gamma   90.00
#
_symmetry.space_group_name_H-M   'P 1'
#
loop_
_entity.id
_entity.type
_entity.pdbx_description
1 polymer ?
#
loop_
_entity_poly.entity_id
_entity_poly.type
_entity_poly.pdbx_seq_one_letter_code
_entity_poly.pdbx_strand_id
1 'polypeptide(L)'
;QPHSVRVPRLFQVHSLPTVHQMVSDVTALTRPGCTLGEVFAALFPCGSITGAPKVRAMQMIRSIEAQPRGVYCGSIGVLRPGGHATFNVAIRTVTLHQGQARCGIGSGITADAVAPAEWQEWRYKRRFLQRAAQPFQLLETLRLQGGHFHLLEMHLARLQRAAQHFGYTCDLEQVQKALRTLQGGVQARGDAPDSAWRVRIALAADGTVTLQHSELNMPQSPVNIALAATSFEAFE
;
A
#
# COMPACT_ATOMS: atom_id res chain seq x y z
N GLN A 1 -6.13 23.42 -28.80
CA GLN A 1 -6.34 24.67 -29.54
C GLN A 1 -4.97 25.33 -29.70
N PRO A 2 -4.66 25.99 -30.82
CA PRO A 2 -3.41 26.73 -30.94
C PRO A 2 -3.23 27.71 -29.77
N HIS A 3 -1.98 27.89 -29.32
CA HIS A 3 -1.61 28.82 -28.23
C HIS A 3 -2.27 28.57 -26.86
N SER A 4 -2.94 27.43 -26.65
CA SER A 4 -3.57 27.11 -25.35
C SER A 4 -2.69 26.32 -24.39
N VAL A 5 -1.53 25.84 -24.85
CA VAL A 5 -0.57 25.09 -24.01
C VAL A 5 0.09 26.03 -23.02
N ARG A 6 0.03 25.69 -21.73
CA ARG A 6 0.61 26.47 -20.64
C ARG A 6 1.34 25.55 -19.66
N VAL A 7 2.31 26.11 -18.95
CA VAL A 7 3.05 25.43 -17.87
C VAL A 7 2.85 26.20 -16.57
N PRO A 8 1.68 26.07 -15.91
CA PRO A 8 1.35 26.86 -14.73
C PRO A 8 2.26 26.59 -13.52
N ARG A 9 2.86 25.40 -13.43
CA ARG A 9 3.84 25.04 -12.42
C ARG A 9 5.04 24.41 -13.11
N LEU A 10 6.24 24.96 -12.90
CA LEU A 10 7.47 24.50 -13.51
C LEU A 10 8.47 24.15 -12.40
N PHE A 11 9.00 22.93 -12.43
CA PHE A 11 10.06 22.43 -11.56
C PHE A 11 9.78 22.58 -10.06
N GLN A 12 8.54 22.40 -9.64
CA GLN A 12 8.20 22.39 -8.22
C GLN A 12 8.70 21.10 -7.55
N VAL A 13 9.38 21.23 -6.43
CA VAL A 13 9.81 20.09 -5.63
C VAL A 13 8.69 19.69 -4.68
N HIS A 14 8.25 18.44 -4.78
CA HIS A 14 7.19 17.82 -3.98
C HIS A 14 7.82 16.72 -3.13
N SER A 15 7.65 16.79 -1.81
CA SER A 15 8.09 15.75 -0.89
C SER A 15 7.07 14.62 -0.85
N LEU A 16 7.51 13.40 -1.15
CA LEU A 16 6.77 12.16 -0.89
C LEU A 16 7.44 11.42 0.26
N PRO A 17 6.76 10.46 0.92
CA PRO A 17 7.27 9.78 2.13
C PRO A 17 8.64 9.07 1.98
N THR A 18 9.13 8.89 0.76
CA THR A 18 10.40 8.19 0.50
C THR A 18 11.31 8.89 -0.50
N VAL A 19 10.86 9.98 -1.14
CA VAL A 19 11.61 10.65 -2.21
C VAL A 19 11.06 12.06 -2.46
N HIS A 20 11.93 13.02 -2.78
CA HIS A 20 11.51 14.31 -3.32
C HIS A 20 11.43 14.23 -4.85
N GLN A 21 10.32 14.69 -5.43
CA GLN A 21 10.11 14.68 -6.87
C GLN A 21 10.02 16.11 -7.40
N MET A 22 10.73 16.39 -8.48
CA MET A 22 10.53 17.62 -9.24
C MET A 22 9.39 17.40 -10.25
N VAL A 23 8.35 18.23 -10.16
CA VAL A 23 7.11 18.11 -10.92
C VAL A 23 6.84 19.41 -11.68
N SER A 24 6.38 19.25 -12.92
CA SER A 24 5.88 20.35 -13.75
C SER A 24 4.50 19.99 -14.27
N ASP A 25 3.60 20.97 -14.28
CA ASP A 25 2.25 20.81 -14.81
C ASP A 25 2.17 21.41 -16.20
N VAL A 26 1.64 20.64 -17.15
CA VAL A 26 1.34 21.12 -18.50
C VAL A 26 -0.16 21.02 -18.71
N THR A 27 -0.79 22.14 -19.05
CA THR A 27 -2.23 22.23 -19.32
C THR A 27 -2.49 22.72 -20.73
N ALA A 28 -3.58 22.25 -21.35
CA ALA A 28 -3.99 22.68 -22.68
C ALA A 28 -5.50 22.50 -22.88
N LEU A 29 -6.09 23.34 -23.73
CA LEU A 29 -7.47 23.16 -24.19
C LEU A 29 -7.50 22.24 -25.42
N THR A 30 -8.30 21.18 -25.39
CA THR A 30 -8.52 20.29 -26.54
C THR A 30 -9.29 21.01 -27.65
N ARG A 31 -9.23 20.50 -28.89
CA ARG A 31 -10.08 20.99 -29.98
C ARG A 31 -11.54 20.60 -29.72
N PRO A 32 -12.54 21.38 -30.18
CA PRO A 32 -13.94 20.94 -30.17
C PRO A 32 -14.08 19.56 -30.82
N GLY A 33 -14.90 18.68 -30.22
CA GLY A 33 -15.11 17.31 -30.70
C GLY A 33 -13.94 16.35 -30.49
N CYS A 34 -12.85 16.77 -29.83
CA CYS A 34 -11.72 15.89 -29.57
C CYS A 34 -12.13 14.69 -28.73
N THR A 35 -11.85 13.50 -29.23
CA THR A 35 -12.19 12.25 -28.57
C THR A 35 -11.08 11.81 -27.63
N LEU A 36 -11.42 10.97 -26.66
CA LEU A 36 -10.44 10.36 -25.78
C LEU A 36 -9.39 9.54 -26.55
N GLY A 37 -9.79 8.84 -27.62
CA GLY A 37 -8.89 8.07 -28.47
C GLY A 37 -7.81 8.93 -29.12
N GLU A 38 -8.15 10.13 -29.58
CA GLU A 38 -7.18 11.10 -30.12
C GLU A 38 -6.21 11.61 -29.04
N VAL A 39 -6.70 11.85 -27.83
CA VAL A 39 -5.85 12.23 -26.68
C VAL A 39 -4.83 11.13 -26.39
N PHE A 40 -5.28 9.87 -26.34
CA PHE A 40 -4.36 8.74 -26.16
C PHE A 40 -3.39 8.59 -27.32
N ALA A 41 -3.83 8.69 -28.57
CA ALA A 41 -2.94 8.60 -29.73
C ALA A 41 -1.82 9.65 -29.70
N ALA A 42 -2.10 10.85 -29.18
CA ALA A 42 -1.11 11.91 -29.04
C ALA A 42 -0.14 11.71 -27.85
N LEU A 43 -0.68 11.30 -26.70
CA LEU A 43 0.07 11.30 -25.44
C LEU A 43 0.70 9.95 -25.09
N PHE A 44 0.07 8.84 -25.48
CA PHE A 44 0.46 7.49 -25.11
C PHE A 44 1.52 6.90 -26.07
N PRO A 45 2.45 6.05 -25.57
CA PRO A 45 2.81 5.90 -24.17
C PRO A 45 3.51 7.14 -23.62
N CYS A 46 3.53 7.29 -22.29
CA CYS A 46 4.09 8.46 -21.62
C CYS A 46 5.61 8.60 -21.91
N GLY A 47 6.10 9.83 -22.10
CA GLY A 47 7.51 10.08 -22.42
C GLY A 47 8.47 9.61 -21.32
N SER A 48 8.07 9.70 -20.06
CA SER A 48 8.91 9.37 -18.89
C SER A 48 9.26 7.89 -18.75
N ILE A 49 8.52 6.99 -19.42
CA ILE A 49 8.76 5.53 -19.38
C ILE A 49 9.22 4.94 -20.71
N THR A 50 9.37 5.80 -21.72
CA THR A 50 9.91 5.46 -23.04
C THR A 50 11.27 6.12 -23.19
N GLY A 51 11.28 7.42 -23.43
CA GLY A 51 12.46 8.24 -23.68
C GLY A 51 12.19 9.33 -24.72
N ALA A 52 13.25 10.07 -25.07
CA ALA A 52 13.18 11.12 -26.08
C ALA A 52 14.33 10.95 -27.09
N PRO A 53 14.06 10.95 -28.41
CA PRO A 53 12.75 10.98 -29.08
C PRO A 53 11.91 9.69 -28.88
N LYS A 54 10.61 9.83 -28.62
CA LYS A 54 9.70 8.74 -28.20
C LYS A 54 9.74 7.51 -29.11
N VAL A 55 9.60 7.70 -30.43
CA VAL A 55 9.56 6.58 -31.40
C VAL A 55 10.89 5.81 -31.40
N ARG A 56 12.03 6.52 -31.40
CA ARG A 56 13.35 5.88 -31.40
C ARG A 56 13.61 5.13 -30.10
N ALA A 57 13.25 5.72 -28.96
CA ALA A 57 13.34 5.06 -27.66
C ALA A 57 12.51 3.77 -27.62
N MET A 58 11.27 3.79 -28.13
CA MET A 58 10.43 2.60 -28.21
C MET A 58 11.01 1.49 -29.11
N GLN A 59 11.63 1.85 -30.24
CA GLN A 59 12.32 0.88 -31.10
C GLN A 59 13.49 0.21 -30.38
N MET A 60 14.30 0.98 -29.64
CA MET A 60 15.41 0.44 -28.85
C MET A 60 14.91 -0.45 -27.71
N ILE A 61 13.88 -0.02 -26.98
CA ILE A 61 13.22 -0.83 -25.95
C ILE A 61 12.78 -2.17 -26.56
N ARG A 62 12.13 -2.14 -27.73
CA ARG A 62 11.66 -3.35 -28.41
C ARG A 62 12.82 -4.25 -28.86
N SER A 63 13.98 -3.71 -29.21
CA SER A 63 15.13 -4.52 -29.63
C SER A 63 15.86 -5.20 -28.47
N ILE A 64 15.77 -4.63 -27.25
CA ILE A 64 16.50 -5.15 -26.08
C ILE A 64 15.61 -5.95 -25.11
N GLU A 65 14.31 -5.69 -25.05
CA GLU A 65 13.38 -6.41 -24.17
C GLU A 65 12.87 -7.70 -24.85
N ALA A 66 12.99 -8.83 -24.16
CA ALA A 66 12.62 -10.13 -24.69
C ALA A 66 11.11 -10.35 -24.85
N GLN A 67 10.27 -9.56 -24.18
CA GLN A 67 8.82 -9.76 -24.13
C GLN A 67 8.08 -8.41 -24.17
N PRO A 68 6.82 -8.39 -24.65
CA PRO A 68 5.96 -7.22 -24.50
C PRO A 68 5.77 -6.84 -23.02
N ARG A 69 5.75 -5.54 -22.73
CA ARG A 69 5.58 -5.02 -21.36
C ARG A 69 4.19 -5.28 -20.75
N GLY A 70 3.18 -5.54 -21.59
CA GLY A 70 1.80 -5.71 -21.14
C GLY A 70 1.28 -4.45 -20.43
N VAL A 71 0.79 -4.59 -19.20
CA VAL A 71 0.31 -3.46 -18.38
C VAL A 71 1.45 -2.54 -17.95
N TYR A 72 2.68 -3.05 -17.79
CA TYR A 72 3.81 -2.23 -17.37
C TYR A 72 4.07 -1.08 -18.36
N CYS A 73 4.20 0.14 -17.84
CA CYS A 73 4.30 1.37 -18.63
C CYS A 73 3.07 1.70 -19.49
N GLY A 74 1.96 1.00 -19.26
CA GLY A 74 0.63 1.32 -19.77
C GLY A 74 -0.03 2.46 -18.99
N SER A 75 -1.36 2.46 -18.99
CA SER A 75 -2.17 3.48 -18.31
C SER A 75 -3.39 2.82 -17.66
N ILE A 76 -3.70 3.24 -16.44
CA ILE A 76 -4.90 2.83 -15.69
C ILE A 76 -5.63 4.11 -15.32
N GLY A 77 -6.95 4.12 -15.43
CA GLY A 77 -7.70 5.32 -15.11
C GLY A 77 -9.19 5.13 -14.95
N VAL A 78 -9.84 6.25 -14.66
CA VAL A 78 -11.28 6.34 -14.41
C VAL A 78 -11.88 7.33 -15.38
N LEU A 79 -13.00 6.92 -15.97
CA LEU A 79 -13.84 7.72 -16.84
C LEU A 79 -15.13 8.04 -16.10
N ARG A 80 -15.52 9.32 -16.12
CA ARG A 80 -16.76 9.79 -15.50
C ARG A 80 -17.68 10.38 -16.58
N PRO A 81 -19.01 10.33 -16.39
CA PRO A 81 -19.94 11.07 -17.24
C PRO A 81 -19.54 12.54 -17.37
N GLY A 82 -19.83 13.15 -18.52
CA GLY A 82 -19.45 14.55 -18.79
C GLY A 82 -18.03 14.74 -19.32
N GLY A 83 -17.31 13.66 -19.63
CA GLY A 83 -16.00 13.74 -20.32
C GLY A 83 -14.80 13.93 -19.39
N HIS A 84 -14.98 13.83 -18.07
CA HIS A 84 -13.88 13.87 -17.12
C HIS A 84 -13.17 12.51 -17.09
N ALA A 85 -11.86 12.52 -17.34
CA ALA A 85 -11.05 11.32 -17.28
C ALA A 85 -9.73 11.59 -16.54
N THR A 86 -9.30 10.62 -15.74
CA THR A 86 -8.03 10.70 -15.01
C THR A 86 -7.29 9.38 -15.20
N PHE A 87 -6.05 9.47 -15.65
CA PHE A 87 -5.20 8.33 -15.95
C PHE A 87 -3.84 8.48 -15.29
N ASN A 88 -3.25 7.37 -14.88
CA ASN A 88 -1.88 7.29 -14.42
C ASN A 88 -0.97 6.63 -15.46
N VAL A 89 0.31 6.55 -15.15
CA VAL A 89 1.22 5.61 -15.81
C VAL A 89 1.31 4.36 -14.94
N ALA A 90 1.13 3.19 -15.54
CA ALA A 90 1.18 1.91 -14.84
C ALA A 90 2.64 1.51 -14.50
N ILE A 91 3.19 2.17 -13.50
CA ILE A 91 4.48 1.88 -12.85
C ILE A 91 4.24 1.43 -11.41
N ARG A 92 5.14 0.61 -10.86
CA ARG A 92 4.93 -0.06 -9.56
C ARG A 92 3.59 -0.82 -9.51
N THR A 93 3.21 -1.42 -10.63
CA THR A 93 1.95 -2.16 -10.81
C THR A 93 2.25 -3.65 -10.91
N VAL A 94 1.61 -4.45 -10.06
CA VAL A 94 1.67 -5.91 -10.10
C VAL A 94 0.47 -6.44 -10.87
N THR A 95 0.70 -7.28 -11.87
CA THR A 95 -0.36 -8.07 -12.51
C THR A 95 -0.35 -9.49 -11.98
N LEU A 96 -1.53 -10.01 -11.66
CA LEU A 96 -1.75 -11.39 -11.23
C LEU A 96 -2.51 -12.13 -12.31
N HIS A 97 -1.96 -13.24 -12.78
CA HIS A 97 -2.60 -14.09 -13.78
C HIS A 97 -2.24 -15.56 -13.52
N GLN A 98 -3.24 -16.42 -13.34
CA GLN A 98 -3.05 -17.87 -13.12
C GLN A 98 -2.02 -18.18 -12.01
N GLY A 99 -2.12 -17.49 -10.87
CA GLY A 99 -1.20 -17.68 -9.73
C GLY A 99 0.20 -17.08 -9.91
N GLN A 100 0.49 -16.46 -11.06
CA GLN A 100 1.77 -15.78 -11.31
C GLN A 100 1.62 -14.27 -11.12
N ALA A 101 2.52 -13.69 -10.33
CA ALA A 101 2.67 -12.25 -10.20
C ALA A 101 3.77 -11.73 -11.13
N ARG A 102 3.50 -10.67 -11.89
CA ARG A 102 4.49 -9.95 -12.71
C ARG A 102 4.51 -8.48 -12.35
N CYS A 103 5.70 -7.89 -12.28
CA CYS A 103 5.88 -6.46 -12.07
C CYS A 103 7.10 -5.98 -12.85
N GLY A 104 6.89 -5.06 -13.79
CA GLY A 104 7.99 -4.42 -14.50
C GLY A 104 8.64 -3.33 -13.65
N ILE A 105 9.97 -3.27 -13.68
CA ILE A 105 10.78 -2.25 -13.01
C ILE A 105 11.92 -1.89 -13.96
N GLY A 106 12.13 -0.59 -14.14
CA GLY A 106 13.12 -0.06 -15.07
C GLY A 106 13.68 1.27 -14.60
N SER A 107 14.66 1.76 -15.35
CA SER A 107 15.35 3.02 -15.12
C SER A 107 15.42 3.84 -16.40
N GLY A 108 15.58 5.16 -16.25
CA GLY A 108 15.76 6.08 -17.35
C GLY A 108 17.25 6.22 -17.66
N ILE A 109 17.70 5.60 -18.76
CA ILE A 109 19.11 5.61 -19.14
C ILE A 109 19.44 6.93 -19.86
N THR A 110 20.38 7.69 -19.31
CA THR A 110 20.94 8.91 -19.91
C THR A 110 22.38 8.67 -20.39
N ALA A 111 23.01 9.68 -21.00
CA ALA A 111 24.39 9.58 -21.48
C ALA A 111 25.40 9.34 -20.36
N ASP A 112 25.14 9.88 -19.15
CA ASP A 112 26.01 9.77 -17.99
C ASP A 112 25.66 8.57 -17.09
N ALA A 113 24.71 7.73 -17.51
CA ALA A 113 24.28 6.57 -16.75
C ALA A 113 25.39 5.54 -16.63
N VAL A 114 25.63 5.06 -15.40
CA VAL A 114 26.57 3.98 -15.13
C VAL A 114 25.83 2.75 -14.62
N ALA A 115 26.12 1.59 -15.21
CA ALA A 115 25.39 0.34 -14.93
C ALA A 115 25.25 0.01 -13.43
N PRO A 116 26.26 0.19 -12.57
CA PRO A 116 26.11 -0.05 -11.13
C PRO A 116 25.08 0.86 -10.45
N ALA A 117 24.99 2.13 -10.85
CA ALA A 117 24.03 3.08 -10.29
C ALA A 117 22.60 2.74 -10.73
N GLU A 118 22.41 2.41 -12.01
CA GLU A 118 21.11 2.00 -12.56
C GLU A 118 20.59 0.71 -11.92
N TRP A 119 21.49 -0.24 -11.66
CA TRP A 119 21.17 -1.46 -10.93
C TRP A 119 20.72 -1.15 -9.48
N GLN A 120 21.39 -0.22 -8.82
CA GLN A 120 21.03 0.18 -7.47
C GLN A 120 19.67 0.91 -7.44
N GLU A 121 19.39 1.77 -8.42
CA GLU A 121 18.08 2.40 -8.58
C GLU A 121 16.97 1.36 -8.79
N TRP A 122 17.22 0.35 -9.65
CA TRP A 122 16.29 -0.75 -9.86
C TRP A 122 15.97 -1.47 -8.54
N ARG A 123 16.98 -1.74 -7.70
CA ARG A 123 16.79 -2.33 -6.36
C ARG A 123 15.93 -1.45 -5.46
N TYR A 124 16.15 -0.13 -5.44
CA TYR A 124 15.32 0.80 -4.67
C TYR A 124 13.87 0.80 -5.16
N LYS A 125 13.65 0.83 -6.47
CA LYS A 125 12.32 0.76 -7.07
C LYS A 125 11.61 -0.57 -6.81
N ARG A 126 12.35 -1.68 -6.58
CA ARG A 126 11.80 -2.99 -6.20
C ARG A 126 11.41 -3.11 -4.73
N ARG A 127 11.93 -2.26 -3.85
CA ARG A 127 11.80 -2.41 -2.39
C ARG A 127 10.35 -2.50 -1.90
N PHE A 128 9.39 -1.86 -2.58
CA PHE A 128 7.97 -1.98 -2.21
C PHE A 128 7.44 -3.42 -2.35
N LEU A 129 7.91 -4.19 -3.33
CA LEU A 129 7.56 -5.61 -3.48
C LEU A 129 8.15 -6.43 -2.34
N GLN A 130 9.40 -6.14 -1.96
CA GLN A 130 10.04 -6.83 -0.85
C GLN A 130 9.30 -6.59 0.47
N ARG A 131 8.85 -5.35 0.69
CA ARG A 131 8.02 -4.98 1.84
C ARG A 131 6.66 -5.67 1.78
N ALA A 132 5.99 -5.67 0.63
CA ALA A 132 4.70 -6.32 0.45
C ALA A 132 4.78 -7.85 0.62
N ALA A 133 5.91 -8.45 0.32
CA ALA A 133 6.17 -9.88 0.50
C ALA A 133 6.66 -10.24 1.91
N GLN A 134 6.90 -9.28 2.81
CA GLN A 134 7.28 -9.62 4.18
C GLN A 134 6.09 -10.28 4.88
N PRO A 135 6.32 -11.40 5.59
CA PRO A 135 5.29 -11.96 6.44
C PRO A 135 4.93 -10.95 7.53
N PHE A 136 3.65 -10.92 7.88
CA PHE A 136 3.17 -10.19 9.04
C PHE A 136 2.19 -11.07 9.80
N GLN A 137 1.83 -10.62 11.00
CA GLN A 137 0.83 -11.28 11.81
C GLN A 137 -0.37 -10.35 11.95
N LEU A 138 -1.56 -10.93 11.95
CA LEU A 138 -2.77 -10.20 12.33
C LEU A 138 -2.76 -10.04 13.84
N LEU A 139 -3.09 -8.84 14.29
CA LEU A 139 -2.96 -8.45 15.69
C LEU A 139 -4.32 -8.05 16.25
N GLU A 140 -4.68 -8.66 17.37
CA GLU A 140 -5.75 -8.18 18.23
C GLU A 140 -5.20 -7.87 19.62
N THR A 141 -5.78 -6.87 20.28
CA THR A 141 -5.43 -6.52 21.66
C THR A 141 -6.71 -6.37 22.45
N LEU A 142 -6.86 -7.18 23.48
CA LEU A 142 -8.03 -7.30 24.31
C LEU A 142 -7.66 -6.99 25.76
N ARG A 143 -8.63 -6.49 26.53
CA ARG A 143 -8.52 -6.38 27.98
C ARG A 143 -9.12 -7.63 28.62
N LEU A 144 -8.38 -8.26 29.51
CA LEU A 144 -8.85 -9.30 30.43
C LEU A 144 -8.93 -8.69 31.83
N GLN A 145 -10.10 -8.68 32.45
CA GLN A 145 -10.30 -8.12 33.79
C GLN A 145 -11.36 -8.92 34.53
N GLY A 146 -11.13 -9.22 35.81
CA GLY A 146 -12.05 -10.04 36.61
C GLY A 146 -12.36 -11.39 35.96
N GLY A 147 -11.40 -11.97 35.23
CA GLY A 147 -11.59 -13.21 34.49
C GLY A 147 -12.40 -13.10 33.20
N HIS A 148 -12.75 -11.92 32.70
CA HIS A 148 -13.55 -11.76 31.49
C HIS A 148 -12.82 -10.94 30.42
N PHE A 149 -12.92 -11.38 29.16
CA PHE A 149 -12.44 -10.61 28.02
C PHE A 149 -13.46 -9.55 27.61
N HIS A 150 -13.03 -8.28 27.62
CA HIS A 150 -13.88 -7.18 27.17
C HIS A 150 -14.08 -7.23 25.64
N LEU A 151 -15.34 -7.15 25.19
CA LEU A 151 -15.74 -7.15 23.77
C LEU A 151 -15.19 -8.33 22.95
N LEU A 152 -15.06 -9.50 23.57
CA LEU A 152 -14.44 -10.69 22.95
C LEU A 152 -14.99 -10.99 21.54
N GLU A 153 -16.31 -11.05 21.39
CA GLU A 153 -16.94 -11.36 20.11
C GLU A 153 -16.59 -10.34 19.01
N MET A 154 -16.48 -9.05 19.35
CA MET A 154 -16.11 -8.01 18.38
C MET A 154 -14.65 -8.14 17.94
N HIS A 155 -13.76 -8.50 18.87
CA HIS A 155 -12.36 -8.75 18.57
C HIS A 155 -12.18 -9.98 17.68
N LEU A 156 -12.85 -11.09 18.01
CA LEU A 156 -12.82 -12.31 17.19
C LEU A 156 -13.38 -12.08 15.79
N ALA A 157 -14.50 -11.35 15.68
CA ALA A 157 -15.06 -10.98 14.39
C ALA A 157 -14.12 -10.10 13.55
N ARG A 158 -13.38 -9.17 14.19
CA ARG A 158 -12.38 -8.34 13.50
C ARG A 158 -11.17 -9.16 13.05
N LEU A 159 -10.66 -10.06 13.89
CA LEU A 159 -9.59 -10.99 13.53
C LEU A 159 -10.00 -11.86 12.34
N GLN A 160 -11.21 -12.42 12.35
CA GLN A 160 -11.73 -13.24 11.27
C GLN A 160 -11.86 -12.47 9.96
N ARG A 161 -12.40 -11.23 10.00
CA ARG A 161 -12.48 -10.37 8.81
C ARG A 161 -11.10 -10.04 8.24
N ALA A 162 -10.13 -9.76 9.11
CA ALA A 162 -8.75 -9.52 8.69
C ALA A 162 -8.13 -10.79 8.07
N ALA A 163 -8.35 -11.96 8.68
CA ALA A 163 -7.86 -13.23 8.15
C ALA A 163 -8.42 -13.54 6.77
N GLN A 164 -9.73 -13.35 6.58
CA GLN A 164 -10.37 -13.49 5.27
C GLN A 164 -9.81 -12.51 4.24
N HIS A 165 -9.63 -11.24 4.62
CA HIS A 165 -9.10 -10.22 3.72
C HIS A 165 -7.68 -10.53 3.23
N PHE A 166 -6.83 -11.05 4.11
CA PHE A 166 -5.43 -11.35 3.79
C PHE A 166 -5.19 -12.81 3.38
N GLY A 167 -6.23 -13.66 3.36
CA GLY A 167 -6.12 -15.08 3.02
C GLY A 167 -5.40 -15.92 4.07
N TYR A 168 -5.49 -15.57 5.35
CA TYR A 168 -4.88 -16.29 6.46
C TYR A 168 -5.81 -17.41 6.92
N THR A 169 -5.26 -18.55 7.32
CA THR A 169 -6.01 -19.57 8.05
C THR A 169 -6.37 -19.02 9.43
N CYS A 170 -7.64 -19.07 9.81
CA CYS A 170 -8.11 -18.64 11.13
C CYS A 170 -9.13 -19.63 11.67
N ASP A 171 -8.67 -20.48 12.59
CA ASP A 171 -9.52 -21.37 13.38
C ASP A 171 -9.95 -20.65 14.66
N LEU A 172 -11.18 -20.14 14.67
CA LEU A 172 -11.72 -19.43 15.83
C LEU A 172 -11.86 -20.32 17.06
N GLU A 173 -12.10 -21.62 16.90
CA GLU A 173 -12.19 -22.54 18.03
C GLU A 173 -10.82 -22.70 18.69
N GLN A 174 -9.75 -22.82 17.90
CA GLN A 174 -8.38 -22.84 18.40
C GLN A 174 -8.02 -21.54 19.11
N VAL A 175 -8.36 -20.39 18.53
CA VAL A 175 -8.12 -19.07 19.15
C VAL A 175 -8.86 -18.96 20.49
N GLN A 176 -10.14 -19.31 20.52
CA GLN A 176 -10.96 -19.29 21.73
C GLN A 176 -10.42 -20.25 22.80
N LYS A 177 -9.99 -21.45 22.42
CA LYS A 177 -9.37 -22.41 23.33
C LYS A 177 -8.09 -21.84 23.95
N ALA A 178 -7.22 -21.24 23.15
CA ALA A 178 -6.01 -20.60 23.64
C ALA A 178 -6.31 -19.45 24.62
N LEU A 179 -7.33 -18.63 24.32
CA LEU A 179 -7.78 -17.56 25.21
C LEU A 179 -8.33 -18.10 26.54
N ARG A 180 -9.14 -19.17 26.52
CA ARG A 180 -9.64 -19.82 27.74
C ARG A 180 -8.50 -20.39 28.60
N THR A 181 -7.48 -21.00 27.98
CA THR A 181 -6.30 -21.49 28.69
C THR A 181 -5.53 -20.34 29.35
N LEU A 182 -5.30 -19.22 28.65
CA LEU A 182 -4.63 -18.05 29.21
C LEU A 182 -5.45 -17.44 30.36
N GLN A 183 -6.76 -17.30 30.17
CA GLN A 183 -7.70 -16.81 31.19
C GLN A 183 -7.62 -17.64 32.48
N GLY A 184 -7.64 -18.98 32.38
CA GLY A 184 -7.49 -19.86 33.53
C GLY A 184 -6.12 -19.73 34.22
N GLY A 185 -5.04 -19.55 33.46
CA GLY A 185 -3.69 -19.34 34.00
C GLY A 185 -3.53 -18.03 34.76
N VAL A 186 -4.15 -16.94 34.29
CA VAL A 186 -4.18 -15.65 34.99
C VAL A 186 -5.03 -15.75 36.26
N GLN A 187 -6.19 -16.39 36.20
CA GLN A 187 -7.06 -16.59 37.38
C GLN A 187 -6.38 -17.43 38.47
N ALA A 188 -5.63 -18.47 38.10
CA ALA A 188 -4.93 -19.35 39.05
C ALA A 188 -3.79 -18.65 39.82
N ARG A 189 -3.27 -17.51 39.32
CA ARG A 189 -2.23 -16.74 40.02
C ARG A 189 -2.75 -15.98 41.24
N GLY A 190 -4.07 -15.87 41.42
CA GLY A 190 -4.65 -15.17 42.56
C GLY A 190 -4.45 -13.66 42.51
N ASP A 191 -4.33 -13.09 41.30
CA ASP A 191 -4.23 -11.64 41.09
C ASP A 191 -5.45 -10.93 41.69
N ALA A 192 -5.26 -9.68 42.15
CA ALA A 192 -6.32 -8.91 42.79
C ALA A 192 -7.57 -8.82 41.88
N PRO A 193 -8.79 -8.75 42.45
CA PRO A 193 -10.04 -8.73 41.70
C PRO A 193 -10.11 -7.64 40.61
N ASP A 194 -9.39 -6.54 40.83
CA ASP A 194 -9.34 -5.37 39.94
C ASP A 194 -8.16 -5.37 38.96
N SER A 195 -7.29 -6.37 39.00
CA SER A 195 -6.15 -6.47 38.09
C SER A 195 -6.64 -6.63 36.64
N ALA A 196 -6.24 -5.66 35.81
CA ALA A 196 -6.51 -5.69 34.38
C ALA A 196 -5.26 -6.14 33.64
N TRP A 197 -5.46 -6.96 32.62
CA TRP A 197 -4.41 -7.51 31.78
C TRP A 197 -4.66 -7.12 30.33
N ARG A 198 -3.60 -6.70 29.64
CA ARG A 198 -3.59 -6.54 28.20
C ARG A 198 -3.18 -7.86 27.58
N VAL A 199 -4.07 -8.45 26.80
CA VAL A 199 -3.82 -9.70 26.06
C VAL A 199 -3.71 -9.38 24.58
N ARG A 200 -2.61 -9.79 23.96
CA ARG A 200 -2.34 -9.62 22.54
C ARG A 200 -2.39 -10.97 21.85
N ILE A 201 -3.22 -11.05 20.81
CA ILE A 201 -3.27 -12.17 19.88
C ILE A 201 -2.41 -11.81 18.68
N ALA A 202 -1.52 -12.70 18.28
CA ALA A 202 -0.81 -12.64 17.02
C ALA A 202 -1.12 -13.91 16.21
N LEU A 203 -1.75 -13.73 15.05
CA LEU A 203 -2.12 -14.81 14.12
C LEU A 203 -1.22 -14.75 12.88
N ALA A 204 -0.44 -15.80 12.64
CA ALA A 204 0.38 -15.96 11.45
C ALA A 204 -0.45 -16.48 10.25
N ALA A 205 0.11 -16.35 9.04
CA ALA A 205 -0.58 -16.73 7.78
C ALA A 205 -0.97 -18.22 7.71
N ASP A 206 -0.18 -19.08 8.35
CA ASP A 206 -0.41 -20.53 8.44
C ASP A 206 -1.45 -20.94 9.48
N GLY A 207 -1.99 -19.99 10.25
CA GLY A 207 -2.93 -20.24 11.34
C GLY A 207 -2.27 -20.37 12.72
N THR A 208 -0.95 -20.26 12.83
CA THR A 208 -0.28 -20.30 14.13
C THR A 208 -0.70 -19.11 14.99
N VAL A 209 -1.24 -19.39 16.18
CA VAL A 209 -1.69 -18.41 17.17
C VAL A 209 -0.66 -18.28 18.28
N THR A 210 -0.17 -17.07 18.52
CA THR A 210 0.65 -16.73 19.68
C THR A 210 -0.10 -15.74 20.57
N LEU A 211 -0.14 -16.01 21.87
CA LEU A 211 -0.70 -15.11 22.86
C LEU A 211 0.40 -14.50 23.72
N GLN A 212 0.31 -13.21 23.95
CA GLN A 212 1.13 -12.49 24.92
C GLN A 212 0.21 -11.77 25.90
N HIS A 213 0.59 -11.68 27.17
CA HIS A 213 -0.13 -10.86 28.13
C HIS A 213 0.84 -10.04 28.98
N SER A 214 0.39 -8.87 29.40
CA SER A 214 1.10 -7.96 30.29
C SER A 214 0.09 -7.25 31.18
N GLU A 215 0.47 -6.85 32.38
CA GLU A 215 -0.37 -6.01 33.23
C GLU A 215 -0.79 -4.73 32.49
N LEU A 216 -2.06 -4.34 32.64
CA LEU A 216 -2.63 -3.14 32.03
C LEU A 216 -2.73 -2.05 33.10
N ASN A 217 -1.80 -1.09 33.03
CA ASN A 217 -1.83 0.10 33.88
C ASN A 217 -2.98 1.01 33.46
N MET A 218 -4.04 1.03 34.27
CA MET A 218 -5.16 1.93 34.06
C MET A 218 -4.84 3.33 34.61
N PRO A 219 -5.22 4.41 33.92
CA PRO A 219 -5.06 5.76 34.46
C PRO A 219 -5.86 5.90 35.75
N GLN A 220 -5.26 6.53 36.76
CA GLN A 220 -5.87 6.73 38.09
C GLN A 220 -6.97 7.81 38.10
N SER A 221 -7.07 8.60 37.03
CA SER A 221 -8.08 9.63 36.83
C SER A 221 -8.68 9.55 35.42
N PRO A 222 -9.93 10.03 35.22
CA PRO A 222 -10.50 10.18 33.89
C PRO A 222 -9.55 10.94 32.97
N VAL A 223 -9.40 10.45 31.74
CA VAL A 223 -8.64 11.12 30.68
C VAL A 223 -9.59 11.81 29.73
N ASN A 224 -9.25 13.04 29.32
CA ASN A 224 -10.02 13.75 28.31
C ASN A 224 -9.64 13.20 26.93
N ILE A 225 -10.60 12.57 26.27
CA ILE A 225 -10.46 12.12 24.89
C ILE A 225 -11.00 13.23 24.00
N ALA A 226 -10.19 13.69 23.05
CA ALA A 226 -10.62 14.62 22.01
C ALA A 226 -10.39 13.97 20.65
N LEU A 227 -11.32 14.21 19.72
CA LEU A 227 -11.06 13.97 18.31
C LEU A 227 -10.08 15.05 17.83
N ALA A 228 -9.00 14.64 17.18
CA ALA A 228 -8.11 15.59 16.56
C ALA A 228 -8.84 16.37 15.47
N ALA A 229 -8.63 17.69 15.44
CA ALA A 229 -9.22 18.58 14.43
C ALA A 229 -8.69 18.30 13.01
N THR A 230 -7.53 17.64 12.92
CA THR A 230 -6.89 17.18 11.68
C THR A 230 -6.53 15.70 11.83
N SER A 231 -6.45 14.97 10.71
CA SER A 231 -5.97 13.60 10.73
C SER A 231 -4.53 13.55 11.24
N PHE A 232 -4.22 12.56 12.08
CA PHE A 232 -2.84 12.16 12.34
C PHE A 232 -2.33 11.40 11.12
N GLU A 233 -2.15 12.07 9.99
CA GLU A 233 -1.31 11.50 8.92
C GLU A 233 0.12 11.42 9.45
N ALA A 234 0.70 10.23 9.34
CA ALA A 234 2.00 9.92 9.89
C ALA A 234 3.10 10.73 9.17
N PHE A 235 3.48 11.84 9.80
CA PHE A 235 4.68 12.66 9.57
C PHE A 235 4.82 13.37 8.20
N GLU A 236 5.35 14.59 8.29
CA GLU A 236 5.84 15.47 7.20
C GLU A 236 6.75 14.77 6.18
#